data_AF-A0A7K4D9I7-F1
#
_entry.id   AF-A0A7K4D9I7-F1
#
_cell.length_a   1.000
_cell.length_b   1.000
_cell.length_c   1.000
_cell.angle_alpha   90.00
_cell.angle_beta   90.00
_cell.angle_gamma   90.00
#
_symmetry.space_group_name_H-M   'P 1'
#
loop_
_entity.id
_entity.type
_entity.pdbx_description
1 polymer ?
#
loop_
_entity_poly.entity_id
_entity_poly.type
_entity_poly.pdbx_seq_one_letter_code
_entity_poly.pdbx_strand_id
1 'polypeptide(L)'
;MMLLENTPIKKDTIIKTPKVYISYSWSSEDHQKGIIKLAEDLMANGVEVKLDVWDLKEGHDIYDFMESMVKDHEIDRVLVVCDKGYFEKAETRKGGVGTETQIITPEIYTKTKQDKFIPIISERAEDGSPYVPTFMKGRLYIDLSSLESYSSEFEKLLRNLFSRPIHVKPELGKPPPHLFDDDAIPTKTSKIIRNMREFSRTNPRILRSLSKEFIEEFILSLETFRIKYSKESDISYDKLVLESIDKMLPIRDDFISFVELYCNNKEELDPSLFEDFFEKLLEFTGPKKNETYTSLDFDNYRFLLWELFLYFVTIFLQHKEFSLLAKIINKDFIFKQGHKVDNGRYAIFCYSIKSINDNRGEKLIE
;
A
#
# COMPACT_ATOMS: atom_id res chain seq x y z
N MET A 1 -27.03 2.69 16.77
CA MET A 1 -27.51 1.59 15.91
C MET A 1 -27.49 2.10 14.48
N MET A 2 -26.29 2.11 13.88
CA MET A 2 -26.04 2.62 12.53
C MET A 2 -26.15 1.44 11.57
N LEU A 3 -27.07 1.55 10.61
CA LEU A 3 -27.30 0.58 9.56
C LEU A 3 -26.05 0.51 8.69
N LEU A 4 -25.33 -0.61 8.74
CA LEU A 4 -24.31 -0.94 7.75
C LEU A 4 -25.02 -1.23 6.43
N GLU A 5 -24.72 -0.43 5.42
CA GLU A 5 -25.19 -0.61 4.06
C GLU A 5 -24.73 -1.97 3.53
N ASN A 6 -25.71 -2.79 3.14
CA ASN A 6 -25.50 -4.02 2.40
C ASN A 6 -24.94 -3.68 1.01
N THR A 7 -23.63 -3.79 0.84
CA THR A 7 -22.99 -3.83 -0.47
C THR A 7 -23.59 -5.00 -1.27
N PRO A 8 -24.08 -4.78 -2.51
CA PRO A 8 -24.75 -5.84 -3.26
C PRO A 8 -23.74 -6.92 -3.66
N ILE A 9 -23.98 -8.14 -3.19
CA ILE A 9 -23.27 -9.34 -3.63
C ILE A 9 -23.51 -9.48 -5.14
N LYS A 10 -22.44 -9.37 -5.94
CA LYS A 10 -22.47 -9.65 -7.38
C LYS A 10 -23.03 -11.06 -7.60
N LYS A 11 -24.22 -11.14 -8.18
CA LYS A 11 -24.85 -12.36 -8.70
C LYS A 11 -24.02 -12.95 -9.85
N ASP A 12 -23.94 -14.27 -9.84
CA ASP A 12 -23.56 -15.19 -10.92
C ASP A 12 -22.09 -15.19 -11.36
N THR A 13 -21.19 -15.50 -10.41
CA THR A 13 -19.97 -16.24 -10.80
C THR A 13 -20.33 -17.72 -10.80
N ILE A 14 -20.32 -18.37 -11.96
CA ILE A 14 -20.41 -19.84 -12.04
C ILE A 14 -19.21 -20.39 -11.28
N ILE A 15 -19.43 -20.87 -10.05
CA ILE A 15 -18.38 -21.51 -9.26
C ILE A 15 -18.16 -22.88 -9.90
N LYS A 16 -17.02 -23.08 -10.54
CA LYS A 16 -16.62 -24.39 -11.04
C LYS A 16 -16.56 -25.36 -9.86
N THR A 17 -17.33 -26.45 -9.93
CA THR A 17 -17.24 -27.58 -9.00
C THR A 17 -15.87 -28.24 -9.12
N PRO A 18 -15.02 -28.23 -8.08
CA PRO A 18 -13.73 -28.90 -8.14
C PRO A 18 -13.95 -30.41 -8.23
N LYS A 19 -13.21 -31.08 -9.13
CA LYS A 19 -13.16 -32.54 -9.19
C LYS A 19 -11.88 -33.06 -8.55
N VAL A 20 -11.97 -33.99 -7.61
CA VAL A 20 -10.83 -34.51 -6.86
C VAL A 20 -10.78 -36.03 -6.88
N TYR A 21 -9.58 -36.58 -6.91
CA TYR A 21 -9.34 -38.01 -6.72
C TYR A 21 -8.70 -38.25 -5.34
N ILE A 22 -9.19 -39.22 -4.58
CA ILE A 22 -8.58 -39.59 -3.29
C ILE A 22 -7.74 -40.86 -3.48
N SER A 23 -6.43 -40.70 -3.34
CA SER A 23 -5.45 -41.80 -3.34
C SER A 23 -5.13 -42.18 -1.90
N TYR A 24 -5.42 -43.41 -1.52
CA TYR A 24 -5.21 -43.91 -0.17
C TYR A 24 -4.76 -45.38 -0.18
N SER A 25 -4.28 -45.86 0.96
CA SER A 25 -3.82 -47.23 1.17
C SER A 25 -4.96 -48.07 1.77
N TRP A 26 -5.11 -49.32 1.32
CA TRP A 26 -6.03 -50.25 1.97
C TRP A 26 -5.40 -50.81 3.24
N SER A 27 -5.33 -49.99 4.30
CA SER A 27 -4.67 -50.32 5.57
C SER A 27 -5.58 -51.10 6.52
N SER A 28 -6.82 -50.63 6.74
CA SER A 28 -7.82 -51.27 7.61
C SER A 28 -9.24 -50.88 7.22
N GLU A 29 -10.23 -51.68 7.65
CA GLU A 29 -11.65 -51.35 7.43
C GLU A 29 -12.05 -50.00 8.05
N ASP A 30 -11.51 -49.68 9.23
CA ASP A 30 -11.81 -48.41 9.90
C ASP A 30 -11.15 -47.22 9.19
N HIS A 31 -9.96 -47.41 8.62
CA HIS A 31 -9.36 -46.41 7.74
C HIS A 31 -10.23 -46.18 6.51
N GLN A 32 -10.68 -47.27 5.85
CA GLN A 32 -11.55 -47.18 4.67
C GLN A 32 -12.88 -46.46 4.98
N LYS A 33 -13.50 -46.72 6.14
CA LYS A 33 -14.68 -45.95 6.60
C LYS A 33 -14.36 -44.46 6.77
N GLY A 34 -13.19 -44.13 7.32
CA GLY A 34 -12.71 -42.75 7.43
C GLY A 34 -12.54 -42.07 6.08
N ILE A 35 -11.98 -42.77 5.08
CA ILE A 35 -11.85 -42.28 3.70
C ILE A 35 -13.21 -42.02 3.07
N ILE A 36 -14.14 -42.97 3.19
CA ILE A 36 -15.51 -42.83 2.65
C ILE A 36 -16.18 -41.63 3.29
N LYS A 37 -16.06 -41.44 4.62
CA LYS A 37 -16.63 -40.28 5.30
C LYS A 37 -16.03 -38.96 4.82
N LEU A 38 -14.71 -38.89 4.65
CA LEU A 38 -14.06 -37.71 4.07
C LEU A 38 -14.59 -37.41 2.66
N ALA A 39 -14.78 -38.45 1.83
CA ALA A 39 -15.34 -38.32 0.50
C ALA A 39 -16.79 -37.82 0.53
N GLU A 40 -17.63 -38.36 1.43
CA GLU A 40 -19.01 -37.90 1.65
C GLU A 40 -19.06 -36.44 2.11
N ASP A 41 -18.20 -36.04 3.05
CA ASP A 41 -18.12 -34.67 3.55
C ASP A 41 -17.69 -33.69 2.43
N LEU A 42 -16.77 -34.09 1.54
CA LEU A 42 -16.39 -33.31 0.36
C LEU A 42 -17.55 -33.19 -0.65
N MET A 43 -18.24 -34.30 -0.95
CA MET A 43 -19.42 -34.32 -1.82
C MET A 43 -20.52 -33.41 -1.29
N ALA A 44 -20.80 -33.46 0.02
CA ALA A 44 -21.78 -32.62 0.69
C ALA A 44 -21.43 -31.12 0.61
N ASN A 45 -20.16 -30.77 0.44
CA ASN A 45 -19.66 -29.41 0.33
C ASN A 45 -19.35 -28.99 -1.13
N GLY A 46 -19.93 -29.67 -2.12
CA GLY A 46 -19.88 -29.26 -3.51
C GLY A 46 -18.54 -29.53 -4.21
N VAL A 47 -17.81 -30.55 -3.76
CA VAL A 47 -16.62 -31.09 -4.43
C VAL A 47 -17.00 -32.45 -5.04
N GLU A 48 -16.76 -32.64 -6.33
CA GLU A 48 -16.98 -33.94 -6.98
C GLU A 48 -15.80 -34.86 -6.67
N VAL A 49 -16.04 -35.98 -6.00
CA VAL A 49 -14.99 -36.92 -5.59
C VAL A 49 -15.01 -38.17 -6.47
N LYS A 50 -13.83 -38.55 -6.96
CA LYS A 50 -13.54 -39.87 -7.54
C LYS A 50 -12.90 -40.75 -6.48
N LEU A 51 -13.49 -41.92 -6.27
CA LEU A 51 -13.07 -42.88 -5.25
C LEU A 51 -13.17 -44.29 -5.82
N ASP A 52 -12.12 -45.09 -5.64
CA ASP A 52 -12.04 -46.47 -6.12
C ASP A 52 -13.24 -47.33 -5.69
N VAL A 53 -13.69 -47.22 -4.43
CA VAL A 53 -14.85 -47.95 -3.87
C VAL A 53 -16.17 -47.60 -4.57
N TRP A 54 -16.27 -46.42 -5.20
CA TRP A 54 -17.48 -45.98 -5.91
C TRP A 54 -17.40 -46.18 -7.41
N ASP A 55 -16.21 -46.03 -8.00
CA ASP A 55 -16.02 -45.96 -9.46
C ASP A 55 -15.50 -47.28 -10.07
N LEU A 56 -14.88 -48.18 -9.29
CA LEU A 56 -14.38 -49.47 -9.78
C LEU A 56 -15.47 -50.57 -9.77
N LYS A 57 -15.38 -51.48 -10.74
CA LYS A 57 -16.21 -52.69 -10.85
C LYS A 57 -15.32 -53.93 -10.87
N GLU A 58 -15.90 -55.11 -10.64
CA GLU A 58 -15.15 -56.37 -10.66
C GLU A 58 -14.41 -56.56 -12.00
N GLY A 59 -13.10 -56.79 -11.94
CA GLY A 59 -12.24 -56.98 -13.11
C GLY A 59 -11.47 -55.75 -13.59
N HIS A 60 -11.68 -54.57 -12.99
CA HIS A 60 -10.84 -53.39 -13.27
C HIS A 60 -9.45 -53.53 -12.62
N ASP A 61 -8.42 -53.01 -13.29
CA ASP A 61 -7.08 -52.87 -12.71
C ASP A 61 -6.99 -51.54 -11.92
N ILE A 62 -6.67 -51.65 -10.63
CA ILE A 62 -6.60 -50.51 -9.71
C ILE A 62 -5.44 -49.57 -10.08
N TYR A 63 -4.34 -50.11 -10.61
CA TYR A 63 -3.19 -49.33 -11.03
C TYR A 63 -3.51 -48.47 -12.25
N ASP A 64 -4.12 -49.08 -13.27
CA ASP A 64 -4.53 -48.37 -14.48
C ASP A 64 -5.56 -47.28 -14.14
N PHE A 65 -6.48 -47.58 -13.23
CA PHE A 65 -7.44 -46.58 -12.75
C PHE A 65 -6.75 -45.41 -12.05
N MET A 66 -5.88 -45.66 -11.06
CA MET A 66 -5.11 -44.61 -10.38
C MET A 66 -4.30 -43.78 -11.38
N GLU A 67 -3.57 -44.41 -12.29
CA GLU A 67 -2.75 -43.71 -13.28
C GLU A 67 -3.62 -42.86 -14.22
N SER A 68 -4.81 -43.35 -14.59
CA SER A 68 -5.78 -42.58 -15.38
C SER A 68 -6.31 -41.36 -14.62
N MET A 69 -6.68 -41.49 -13.34
CA MET A 69 -7.18 -40.38 -12.52
C MET A 69 -6.12 -39.29 -12.31
N VAL A 70 -4.86 -39.68 -12.12
CA VAL A 70 -3.76 -38.72 -11.96
C VAL A 70 -3.45 -37.99 -13.27
N LYS A 71 -3.59 -38.65 -14.43
CA LYS A 71 -3.37 -38.03 -15.74
C LYS A 71 -4.56 -37.25 -16.28
N ASP A 72 -5.77 -37.52 -15.79
CA ASP A 72 -6.98 -36.86 -16.24
C ASP A 72 -6.92 -35.34 -15.96
N HIS A 73 -7.17 -34.54 -17.00
CA HIS A 73 -7.19 -33.09 -16.95
C HIS A 73 -8.47 -32.55 -16.29
N GLU A 74 -9.54 -33.35 -16.22
CA GLU A 74 -10.76 -32.97 -15.50
C GLU A 74 -10.57 -33.04 -13.98
N ILE A 75 -9.63 -33.86 -13.48
CA ILE A 75 -9.29 -33.92 -12.06
C ILE A 75 -8.41 -32.73 -11.70
N ASP A 76 -8.96 -31.82 -10.91
CA ASP A 76 -8.30 -30.58 -10.47
C ASP A 76 -7.23 -30.85 -9.42
N ARG A 77 -7.49 -31.75 -8.46
CA ARG A 77 -6.57 -32.10 -7.37
C ARG A 77 -6.60 -33.59 -7.05
N VAL A 78 -5.48 -34.11 -6.55
CA VAL A 78 -5.32 -35.48 -6.03
C VAL A 78 -5.01 -35.37 -4.55
N LEU A 79 -5.93 -35.85 -3.71
CA LEU A 79 -5.75 -35.92 -2.26
C LEU A 79 -5.00 -37.21 -1.95
N VAL A 80 -3.80 -37.09 -1.39
CA VAL A 80 -2.96 -38.24 -1.03
C VAL A 80 -3.10 -38.46 0.46
N VAL A 81 -3.82 -39.49 0.86
CA VAL A 81 -4.05 -39.77 2.28
C VAL A 81 -2.86 -40.53 2.85
N CYS A 82 -2.18 -39.83 3.74
CA CYS A 82 -0.93 -40.20 4.36
C CYS A 82 -1.20 -40.82 5.73
N ASP A 83 -1.18 -42.14 5.78
CA ASP A 83 -1.13 -42.95 7.01
C ASP A 83 0.17 -43.76 7.06
N LYS A 84 0.37 -44.52 8.14
CA LYS A 84 1.56 -45.37 8.28
C LYS A 84 1.68 -46.37 7.13
N GLY A 85 0.57 -47.00 6.74
CA GLY A 85 0.54 -48.00 5.67
C GLY A 85 0.93 -47.43 4.30
N TYR A 86 0.43 -46.24 3.96
CA TYR A 86 0.75 -45.54 2.71
C TYR A 86 2.23 -45.17 2.69
N PHE A 87 2.75 -44.64 3.80
CA PHE A 87 4.15 -44.26 3.92
C PHE A 87 5.09 -45.46 3.75
N GLU A 88 4.85 -46.56 4.47
CA GLU A 88 5.68 -47.76 4.39
C GLU A 88 5.72 -48.33 2.97
N LYS A 89 4.54 -48.47 2.34
CA LYS A 89 4.44 -48.96 0.95
C LYS A 89 5.18 -48.05 -0.04
N ALA A 90 5.09 -46.73 0.15
CA ALA A 90 5.78 -45.76 -0.70
C ALA A 90 7.30 -45.82 -0.56
N GLU A 91 7.80 -46.02 0.66
CA GLU A 91 9.24 -46.12 0.92
C GLU A 91 9.82 -47.46 0.47
N THR A 92 9.08 -48.59 0.62
CA THR A 92 9.54 -49.91 0.14
C THR A 92 9.75 -49.92 -1.38
N ARG A 93 8.92 -49.23 -2.15
CA ARG A 93 9.06 -49.12 -3.61
C ARG A 93 10.34 -48.44 -4.08
N LYS A 94 10.95 -47.57 -3.26
CA LYS A 94 12.27 -46.97 -3.55
C LYS A 94 13.37 -48.02 -3.73
N GLY A 95 13.18 -49.22 -3.16
CA GLY A 95 14.11 -50.35 -3.27
C GLY A 95 13.92 -51.24 -4.51
N GLY A 96 12.94 -50.97 -5.38
CA GLY A 96 12.72 -51.71 -6.64
C GLY A 96 12.07 -53.10 -6.49
N VAL A 97 11.53 -53.44 -5.32
CA VAL A 97 10.87 -54.72 -5.07
C VAL A 97 9.45 -54.47 -4.53
N GLY A 98 8.44 -54.62 -5.38
CA GLY A 98 7.03 -54.58 -4.94
C GLY A 98 6.00 -54.25 -6.02
N THR A 99 5.07 -55.16 -6.23
CA THR A 99 3.94 -55.09 -7.19
C THR A 99 2.69 -54.41 -6.62
N GLU A 100 2.78 -53.62 -5.54
CA GLU A 100 1.59 -53.08 -4.85
C GLU A 100 0.94 -51.90 -5.60
N THR A 101 -0.02 -52.21 -6.45
CA THR A 101 -0.69 -51.36 -7.45
C THR A 101 -1.49 -50.15 -6.93
N GLN A 102 -1.54 -49.89 -5.62
CA GLN A 102 -2.56 -49.01 -5.01
C GLN A 102 -2.05 -47.65 -4.48
N ILE A 103 -0.77 -47.30 -4.69
CA ILE A 103 -0.21 -46.02 -4.20
C ILE A 103 0.52 -45.24 -5.29
N ILE A 104 0.53 -43.91 -5.17
CA ILE A 104 1.24 -43.01 -6.09
C ILE A 104 2.74 -43.25 -5.99
N THR A 105 3.38 -43.43 -7.15
CA THR A 105 4.83 -43.63 -7.23
C THR A 105 5.57 -42.30 -7.45
N PRO A 106 6.88 -42.25 -7.11
CA PRO A 106 7.72 -41.10 -7.44
C PRO A 106 7.73 -40.77 -8.94
N GLU A 107 7.65 -41.77 -9.84
CA GLU A 107 7.63 -41.57 -11.29
C GLU A 107 6.35 -40.88 -11.75
N ILE A 108 5.19 -41.27 -11.20
CA ILE A 108 3.90 -40.62 -11.51
C ILE A 108 3.87 -39.20 -10.94
N TYR A 109 4.38 -39.02 -9.72
CA TYR A 109 4.47 -37.71 -9.06
C TYR A 109 5.34 -36.73 -9.83
N THR A 110 6.51 -37.17 -10.33
CA THR A 110 7.45 -36.31 -11.08
C THR A 110 6.98 -35.95 -12.49
N LYS A 111 6.18 -36.82 -13.13
CA LYS A 111 5.61 -36.58 -14.47
C LYS A 111 4.38 -35.67 -14.46
N THR A 112 3.81 -35.39 -13.29
CA THR A 112 2.59 -34.59 -13.13
C THR A 112 2.91 -33.28 -12.41
N LYS A 113 2.11 -32.24 -12.63
CA LYS A 113 2.30 -30.97 -11.92
C LYS A 113 2.16 -31.18 -10.41
N GLN A 114 3.16 -30.78 -9.64
CA GLN A 114 3.26 -31.09 -8.21
C GLN A 114 2.18 -30.40 -7.36
N ASP A 115 1.65 -29.27 -7.82
CA ASP A 115 0.53 -28.57 -7.17
C ASP A 115 -0.80 -29.31 -7.32
N LYS A 116 -0.88 -30.32 -8.20
CA LYS A 116 -2.05 -31.20 -8.29
C LYS A 116 -2.21 -32.06 -7.04
N PHE A 117 -1.12 -32.42 -6.35
CA PHE A 117 -1.17 -33.32 -5.19
C PHE A 117 -1.25 -32.54 -3.89
N ILE A 118 -2.22 -32.91 -3.04
CA ILE A 118 -2.40 -32.37 -1.69
C ILE A 118 -2.21 -33.52 -0.69
N PRO A 119 -1.12 -33.56 0.08
CA PRO A 119 -0.99 -34.53 1.16
C PRO A 119 -2.01 -34.24 2.27
N ILE A 120 -2.75 -35.27 2.68
CA ILE A 120 -3.73 -35.27 3.76
C ILE A 120 -3.23 -36.19 4.85
N ILE A 121 -2.90 -35.68 6.03
CA ILE A 121 -2.43 -36.50 7.15
C ILE A 121 -3.67 -37.07 7.85
N SER A 122 -3.81 -38.39 7.83
CA SER A 122 -4.86 -39.10 8.60
C SER A 122 -4.32 -39.71 9.88
N GLU A 123 -3.01 -39.94 9.95
CA GLU A 123 -2.31 -40.55 11.08
C GLU A 123 -0.95 -39.88 11.28
N ARG A 124 -0.50 -39.76 12.53
CA ARG A 124 0.84 -39.31 12.90
C ARG A 124 1.58 -40.38 13.68
N ALA A 125 2.91 -40.36 13.59
CA ALA A 125 3.76 -41.21 14.40
C ALA A 125 3.70 -40.82 15.89
N GLU A 126 4.20 -41.70 16.77
CA GLU A 126 4.23 -41.49 18.22
C GLU A 126 5.02 -40.24 18.63
N ASP A 127 6.01 -39.84 17.85
CA ASP A 127 6.81 -38.62 18.06
C ASP A 127 6.12 -37.35 17.53
N GLY A 128 4.90 -37.47 17.00
CA GLY A 128 4.13 -36.41 16.40
C GLY A 128 4.51 -36.09 14.95
N SER A 129 5.47 -36.79 14.34
CA SER A 129 5.84 -36.56 12.94
C SER A 129 4.76 -37.10 11.97
N PRO A 130 4.51 -36.42 10.83
CA PRO A 130 3.51 -36.87 9.87
C PRO A 130 4.06 -37.96 8.93
N TYR A 131 3.24 -38.94 8.58
CA TYR A 131 3.57 -40.02 7.64
C TYR A 131 3.57 -39.58 6.17
N VAL A 132 4.44 -38.63 5.81
CA VAL A 132 4.52 -38.11 4.43
C VAL A 132 5.61 -38.84 3.63
N PRO A 133 5.29 -39.45 2.47
CA PRO A 133 6.28 -40.08 1.61
C PRO A 133 7.43 -39.15 1.22
N THR A 134 8.65 -39.69 1.08
CA THR A 134 9.86 -38.89 0.84
C THR A 134 9.75 -38.01 -0.41
N PHE A 135 9.06 -38.48 -1.45
CA PHE A 135 8.88 -37.72 -2.70
C PHE A 135 7.97 -36.49 -2.54
N MET A 136 7.18 -36.40 -1.46
CA MET A 136 6.35 -35.24 -1.09
C MET A 136 6.94 -34.43 0.07
N LYS A 137 8.15 -34.75 0.52
CA LYS A 137 8.79 -34.05 1.65
C LYS A 137 8.98 -32.56 1.30
N GLY A 138 8.65 -31.69 2.26
CA GLY A 138 8.73 -30.23 2.10
C GLY A 138 7.49 -29.58 1.46
N ARG A 139 6.46 -30.36 1.13
CA ARG A 139 5.15 -29.81 0.71
C ARG A 139 4.29 -29.46 1.92
N LEU A 140 3.47 -28.43 1.75
CA LEU A 140 2.38 -28.14 2.69
C LEU A 140 1.36 -29.28 2.61
N TYR A 141 0.83 -29.68 3.76
CA TYR A 141 -0.18 -30.72 3.91
C TYR A 141 -1.39 -30.16 4.67
N ILE A 142 -2.52 -30.85 4.58
CA ILE A 142 -3.68 -30.64 5.47
C ILE A 142 -3.66 -31.74 6.52
N ASP A 143 -3.87 -31.39 7.79
CA ASP A 143 -3.84 -32.35 8.88
C ASP A 143 -5.23 -32.70 9.41
N LEU A 144 -5.75 -33.86 9.04
CA LEU A 144 -7.05 -34.36 9.49
C LEU A 144 -6.93 -35.45 10.56
N SER A 145 -5.74 -35.67 11.14
CA SER A 145 -5.52 -36.77 12.09
C SER A 145 -6.09 -36.51 13.48
N SER A 146 -6.34 -35.24 13.84
CA SER A 146 -6.87 -34.85 15.16
C SER A 146 -8.31 -34.37 15.06
N LEU A 147 -9.18 -34.92 15.90
CA LEU A 147 -10.59 -34.50 16.01
C LEU A 147 -10.72 -33.04 16.46
N GLU A 148 -9.78 -32.52 17.26
CA GLU A 148 -9.82 -31.15 17.76
C GLU A 148 -9.59 -30.12 16.63
N SER A 149 -8.68 -30.42 15.69
CA SER A 149 -8.35 -29.53 14.59
C SER A 149 -9.16 -29.81 13.32
N TYR A 150 -9.82 -30.97 13.23
CA TYR A 150 -10.49 -31.49 12.03
C TYR A 150 -11.32 -30.43 11.31
N SER A 151 -12.22 -29.72 12.01
CA SER A 151 -13.11 -28.74 11.39
C SER A 151 -12.35 -27.59 10.71
N SER A 152 -11.28 -27.09 11.34
CA SER A 152 -10.51 -25.96 10.80
C SER A 152 -9.58 -26.36 9.66
N GLU A 153 -9.03 -27.58 9.72
CA GLU A 153 -8.20 -28.16 8.66
C GLU A 153 -9.05 -28.59 7.46
N PHE A 154 -10.26 -29.09 7.69
CA PHE A 154 -11.23 -29.38 6.64
C PHE A 154 -11.69 -28.09 5.92
N GLU A 155 -11.92 -26.99 6.65
CA GLU A 155 -12.19 -25.69 6.02
C GLU A 155 -11.00 -25.24 5.15
N LYS A 156 -9.77 -25.39 5.64
CA LYS A 156 -8.56 -25.10 4.85
C LYS A 156 -8.50 -25.92 3.56
N LEU A 157 -8.87 -27.21 3.61
CA LEU A 157 -8.96 -28.08 2.44
C LEU A 157 -9.99 -27.55 1.43
N LEU A 158 -11.22 -27.27 1.87
CA LEU A 158 -12.27 -26.73 0.99
C LEU A 158 -11.81 -25.42 0.33
N ARG A 159 -11.24 -24.50 1.10
CA ARG A 159 -10.69 -23.25 0.59
C ARG A 159 -9.60 -23.45 -0.46
N ASN A 160 -8.75 -24.46 -0.28
CA ASN A 160 -7.75 -24.83 -1.27
C ASN A 160 -8.40 -25.31 -2.58
N LEU A 161 -9.37 -26.24 -2.48
CA LEU A 161 -10.08 -26.82 -3.62
C LEU A 161 -10.84 -25.77 -4.43
N PHE A 162 -11.47 -24.80 -3.77
CA PHE A 162 -12.16 -23.67 -4.43
C PHE A 162 -11.25 -22.49 -4.79
N SER A 163 -9.93 -22.59 -4.57
CA SER A 163 -8.96 -21.50 -4.83
C SER A 163 -9.31 -20.19 -4.10
N ARG A 164 -9.79 -20.29 -2.86
CA ARG A 164 -10.18 -19.18 -1.98
C ARG A 164 -9.25 -19.10 -0.75
N PRO A 165 -8.00 -18.60 -0.90
CA PRO A 165 -7.04 -18.59 0.21
C PRO A 165 -7.57 -17.81 1.42
N ILE A 166 -7.14 -18.21 2.62
CA ILE A 166 -7.48 -17.50 3.88
C ILE A 166 -6.94 -16.07 3.85
N HIS A 167 -5.71 -15.91 3.37
CA HIS A 167 -5.06 -14.62 3.20
C HIS A 167 -5.05 -14.24 1.72
N VAL A 168 -5.86 -13.25 1.36
CA VAL A 168 -5.85 -12.69 0.01
C VAL A 168 -4.72 -11.68 -0.09
N LYS A 169 -3.83 -11.83 -1.07
CA LYS A 169 -2.79 -10.84 -1.36
C LYS A 169 -3.48 -9.51 -1.67
N PRO A 170 -3.17 -8.41 -0.95
CA PRO A 170 -3.79 -7.12 -1.23
C PRO A 170 -3.37 -6.61 -2.62
N GLU A 171 -4.16 -5.69 -3.16
CA GLU A 171 -3.78 -5.00 -4.38
C GLU A 171 -2.44 -4.28 -4.18
N LEU A 172 -1.60 -4.34 -5.21
CA LEU A 172 -0.32 -3.67 -5.18
C LEU A 172 -0.56 -2.15 -5.22
N GLY A 173 -0.12 -1.45 -4.16
CA GLY A 173 -0.16 0.00 -4.11
C GLY A 173 0.77 0.64 -5.14
N LYS A 174 0.53 1.92 -5.47
CA LYS A 174 1.48 2.71 -6.27
C LYS A 174 2.73 3.00 -5.44
N PRO A 175 3.93 2.97 -6.05
CA PRO A 175 5.13 3.33 -5.33
C PRO A 175 5.05 4.83 -4.95
N PRO A 176 5.54 5.23 -3.76
CA PRO A 176 5.45 6.61 -3.33
C PRO A 176 6.18 7.57 -4.31
N PRO A 177 5.55 8.68 -4.74
CA PRO A 177 6.14 9.59 -5.75
C PRO A 177 7.52 10.13 -5.34
N HIS A 178 7.71 10.43 -4.05
CA HIS A 178 8.94 10.98 -3.48
C HIS A 178 10.19 10.09 -3.61
N LEU A 179 10.05 8.82 -4.04
CA LEU A 179 11.19 7.94 -4.30
C LEU A 179 11.79 8.11 -5.71
N PHE A 180 11.12 8.87 -6.58
CA PHE A 180 11.52 9.07 -7.98
C PHE A 180 11.78 10.54 -8.33
N ASP A 181 11.75 11.44 -7.35
CA ASP A 181 12.21 12.82 -7.51
C ASP A 181 13.74 12.83 -7.39
N ASP A 182 14.42 12.38 -8.45
CA ASP A 182 15.89 12.38 -8.53
C ASP A 182 16.50 13.81 -8.53
N ASP A 183 15.68 14.85 -8.74
CA ASP A 183 16.10 16.26 -8.80
C ASP A 183 15.84 17.06 -7.51
N ALA A 184 15.10 16.51 -6.53
CA ALA A 184 14.83 17.22 -5.28
C ALA A 184 15.80 16.75 -4.20
N ILE A 185 16.92 17.46 -4.03
CA ILE A 185 17.67 17.40 -2.77
C ILE A 185 16.64 17.67 -1.66
N PRO A 186 16.34 16.71 -0.76
CA PRO A 186 15.31 16.92 0.24
C PRO A 186 15.69 18.12 1.08
N THR A 187 14.86 19.17 0.97
CA THR A 187 15.04 20.41 1.71
C THR A 187 14.99 20.08 3.21
N LYS A 188 15.54 20.97 4.03
CA LYS A 188 15.43 20.81 5.48
C LYS A 188 13.95 20.87 5.92
N THR A 189 13.12 21.68 5.25
CA THR A 189 11.66 21.71 5.44
C THR A 189 11.00 20.36 5.13
N SER A 190 11.36 19.67 4.05
CA SER A 190 10.82 18.34 3.73
C SER A 190 11.14 17.31 4.82
N LYS A 191 12.33 17.39 5.44
CA LYS A 191 12.69 16.50 6.56
C LYS A 191 11.80 16.75 7.79
N ILE A 192 11.53 18.01 8.11
CA ILE A 192 10.64 18.38 9.21
C ILE A 192 9.21 17.87 8.93
N ILE A 193 8.72 18.03 7.69
CA ILE A 193 7.41 17.53 7.27
C ILE A 193 7.30 16.01 7.41
N ARG A 194 8.35 15.28 7.03
CA ARG A 194 8.39 13.83 7.21
C ARG A 194 8.28 13.44 8.69
N ASN A 195 9.02 14.11 9.56
CA ASN A 195 8.95 13.87 11.01
C ASN A 195 7.55 14.23 11.55
N MET A 196 6.95 15.33 11.12
CA MET A 196 5.58 15.70 11.51
C MET A 196 4.56 14.62 11.11
N ARG A 197 4.66 14.06 9.90
CA ARG A 197 3.80 12.94 9.46
C ARG A 197 3.96 11.72 10.37
N GLU A 198 5.18 11.37 10.72
CA GLU A 198 5.47 10.24 11.61
C GLU A 198 4.88 10.44 13.01
N PHE A 199 5.14 11.60 13.63
CA PHE A 199 4.69 11.88 14.99
C PHE A 199 3.20 12.21 15.12
N SER A 200 2.53 12.59 14.03
CA SER A 200 1.08 12.86 14.04
C SER A 200 0.24 11.69 14.53
N ARG A 201 0.73 10.46 14.39
CA ARG A 201 0.02 9.23 14.82
C ARG A 201 0.47 8.72 16.18
N THR A 202 1.69 9.05 16.61
CA THR A 202 2.35 8.39 17.76
C THR A 202 2.53 9.33 18.95
N ASN A 203 2.88 10.60 18.72
CA ASN A 203 3.05 11.60 19.77
C ASN A 203 2.72 13.02 19.26
N PRO A 204 1.42 13.36 19.16
CA PRO A 204 0.96 14.63 18.58
C PRO A 204 1.47 15.88 19.31
N ARG A 205 1.85 15.80 20.60
CA ARG A 205 2.37 16.94 21.37
C ARG A 205 3.67 17.52 20.79
N ILE A 206 4.48 16.68 20.14
CA ILE A 206 5.73 17.11 19.50
C ILE A 206 5.46 18.02 18.29
N LEU A 207 4.27 17.93 17.67
CA LEU A 207 3.92 18.72 16.49
C LEU A 207 3.99 20.23 16.75
N ARG A 208 3.73 20.69 17.98
CA ARG A 208 3.89 22.11 18.34
C ARG A 208 5.33 22.59 18.24
N SER A 209 6.30 21.75 18.58
CA SER A 209 7.72 22.10 18.43
C SER A 209 8.13 22.05 16.96
N LEU A 210 7.75 20.98 16.25
CA LEU A 210 8.10 20.79 14.84
C LEU A 210 7.47 21.85 13.93
N SER A 211 6.27 22.33 14.26
CA SER A 211 5.62 23.42 13.50
C SER A 211 6.36 24.74 13.63
N LYS A 212 6.92 25.06 14.81
CA LYS A 212 7.78 26.23 14.98
C LYS A 212 9.09 26.07 14.20
N GLU A 213 9.71 24.89 14.31
CA GLU A 213 10.93 24.55 13.58
C GLU A 213 10.73 24.66 12.06
N PHE A 214 9.59 24.18 11.55
CA PHE A 214 9.23 24.29 10.13
C PHE A 214 9.18 25.76 9.70
N ILE A 215 8.48 26.62 10.46
CA ILE A 215 8.34 28.03 10.13
C ILE A 215 9.69 28.75 10.15
N GLU A 216 10.54 28.47 11.13
CA GLU A 216 11.89 29.03 11.21
C GLU A 216 12.74 28.61 10.01
N GLU A 217 12.77 27.32 9.67
CA GLU A 217 13.55 26.80 8.55
C GLU A 217 13.01 27.27 7.19
N PHE A 218 11.69 27.43 7.06
CA PHE A 218 11.06 27.99 5.88
C PHE A 218 11.53 29.42 5.61
N ILE A 219 11.47 30.27 6.64
CA ILE A 219 11.93 31.67 6.54
C ILE A 219 13.43 31.74 6.24
N LEU A 220 14.24 30.89 6.88
CA LEU A 220 15.68 30.81 6.61
C LEU A 220 15.97 30.37 5.17
N SER A 221 15.23 29.40 4.66
CA SER A 221 15.38 28.92 3.28
C SER A 221 15.01 30.01 2.27
N LEU A 222 13.98 30.82 2.55
CA LEU A 222 13.58 31.92 1.68
C LEU A 222 14.70 32.95 1.44
N GLU A 223 15.59 33.17 2.41
CA GLU A 223 16.73 34.10 2.26
C GLU A 223 17.68 33.72 1.13
N THR A 224 17.72 32.45 0.74
CA THR A 224 18.59 31.95 -0.33
C THR A 224 18.12 32.32 -1.74
N PHE A 225 16.86 32.73 -1.89
CA PHE A 225 16.24 33.08 -3.18
C PHE A 225 16.26 34.58 -3.48
N ARG A 226 17.05 35.39 -2.78
CA ARG A 226 17.11 36.83 -3.03
C ARG A 226 17.73 37.10 -4.40
N ILE A 227 16.96 37.73 -5.28
CA ILE A 227 17.45 38.16 -6.59
C ILE A 227 18.24 39.45 -6.39
N LYS A 228 19.45 39.49 -6.95
CA LYS A 228 20.25 40.70 -7.09
C LYS A 228 20.44 40.98 -8.56
N TYR A 229 19.72 41.96 -9.09
CA TYR A 229 19.87 42.36 -10.48
C TYR A 229 20.98 43.40 -10.63
N SER A 230 21.87 43.18 -11.59
CA SER A 230 22.82 44.19 -12.07
C SER A 230 22.52 44.49 -13.53
N LYS A 231 22.51 45.77 -13.92
CA LYS A 231 22.34 46.20 -15.32
C LYS A 231 23.44 45.69 -16.25
N GLU A 232 24.53 45.15 -15.69
CA GLU A 232 25.65 44.56 -16.42
C GLU A 232 25.46 43.05 -16.68
N SER A 233 24.36 42.42 -16.24
CA SER A 233 24.14 40.98 -16.44
C SER A 233 23.54 40.65 -17.82
N ASP A 234 24.07 39.63 -18.49
CA ASP A 234 23.58 39.11 -19.77
C ASP A 234 22.19 38.43 -19.70
N ILE A 235 21.63 38.26 -18.50
CA ILE A 235 20.33 37.62 -18.27
C ILE A 235 19.26 38.70 -18.06
N SER A 236 18.15 38.59 -18.78
CA SER A 236 17.00 39.47 -18.60
C SER A 236 16.34 39.25 -17.22
N TYR A 237 15.83 40.33 -16.63
CA TYR A 237 15.31 40.29 -15.27
C TYR A 237 14.13 39.31 -15.09
N ASP A 238 13.22 39.27 -16.07
CA ASP A 238 12.08 38.35 -16.10
C ASP A 238 12.51 36.88 -16.04
N LYS A 239 13.60 36.52 -16.75
CA LYS A 239 14.14 35.17 -16.72
C LYS A 239 14.72 34.81 -15.34
N LEU A 240 15.39 35.75 -14.67
CA LEU A 240 15.86 35.54 -13.29
C LEU A 240 14.71 35.33 -12.30
N VAL A 241 13.61 36.07 -12.46
CA VAL A 241 12.39 35.88 -11.65
C VAL A 241 11.78 34.51 -11.89
N LEU A 242 11.62 34.09 -13.15
CA LEU A 242 11.06 32.77 -13.50
C LEU A 242 11.92 31.62 -12.95
N GLU A 243 13.25 31.68 -13.15
CA GLU A 243 14.16 30.67 -12.59
C GLU A 243 14.12 30.63 -11.06
N SER A 244 13.94 31.78 -10.40
CA SER A 244 13.75 31.80 -8.95
C SER A 244 12.42 31.20 -8.52
N ILE A 245 11.33 31.44 -9.26
CA ILE A 245 10.02 30.86 -8.98
C ILE A 245 10.09 29.33 -9.10
N ASP A 246 10.70 28.82 -10.17
CA ASP A 246 10.87 27.38 -10.39
C ASP A 246 11.69 26.73 -9.26
N LYS A 247 12.75 27.39 -8.80
CA LYS A 247 13.55 26.91 -7.66
C LYS A 247 12.81 26.94 -6.32
N MET A 248 11.74 27.73 -6.21
CA MET A 248 10.90 27.81 -5.00
C MET A 248 9.76 26.79 -4.99
N LEU A 249 9.56 25.99 -6.05
CA LEU A 249 8.53 24.95 -6.09
C LEU A 249 8.63 23.95 -4.92
N PRO A 250 9.82 23.41 -4.55
CA PRO A 250 9.91 22.45 -3.45
C PRO A 250 9.48 23.04 -2.11
N ILE A 251 9.89 24.29 -1.83
CA ILE A 251 9.54 24.96 -0.57
C ILE A 251 8.04 25.32 -0.54
N ARG A 252 7.45 25.71 -1.68
CA ARG A 252 6.00 25.89 -1.82
C ARG A 252 5.25 24.61 -1.50
N ASP A 253 5.69 23.48 -2.05
CA ASP A 253 5.04 22.18 -1.87
C ASP A 253 5.18 21.66 -0.42
N ASP A 254 6.31 21.96 0.23
CA ASP A 254 6.50 21.74 1.66
C ASP A 254 5.51 22.58 2.50
N PHE A 255 5.26 23.84 2.13
CA PHE A 255 4.25 24.66 2.81
C PHE A 255 2.83 24.11 2.63
N ILE A 256 2.46 23.69 1.43
CA ILE A 256 1.16 23.05 1.19
C ILE A 256 1.00 21.84 2.11
N SER A 257 2.01 20.96 2.13
CA SER A 257 2.05 19.79 3.01
C SER A 257 1.96 20.17 4.49
N PHE A 258 2.60 21.27 4.89
CA PHE A 258 2.57 21.79 6.25
C PHE A 258 1.16 22.24 6.66
N VAL A 259 0.49 23.01 5.81
CA VAL A 259 -0.85 23.53 6.05
C VAL A 259 -1.86 22.38 6.15
N GLU A 260 -1.76 21.37 5.28
CA GLU A 260 -2.59 20.16 5.37
C GLU A 260 -2.38 19.41 6.69
N LEU A 261 -1.13 19.24 7.11
CA LEU A 261 -0.81 18.63 8.41
C LEU A 261 -1.33 19.45 9.57
N TYR A 262 -1.25 20.77 9.47
CA TYR A 262 -1.80 21.67 10.47
C TYR A 262 -3.31 21.47 10.62
N CYS A 263 -4.08 21.53 9.53
CA CYS A 263 -5.53 21.38 9.58
C CYS A 263 -5.94 20.02 10.16
N ASN A 264 -5.22 18.95 9.83
CA ASN A 264 -5.47 17.61 10.36
C ASN A 264 -5.13 17.44 11.85
N ASN A 265 -4.32 18.33 12.43
CA ASN A 265 -3.82 18.22 13.82
C ASN A 265 -4.01 19.52 14.61
N LYS A 266 -5.00 20.35 14.23
CA LYS A 266 -5.16 21.73 14.72
C LYS A 266 -5.30 21.84 16.24
N GLU A 267 -5.83 20.82 16.91
CA GLU A 267 -6.07 20.81 18.36
C GLU A 267 -4.76 20.88 19.17
N GLU A 268 -3.66 20.37 18.60
CA GLU A 268 -2.35 20.32 19.26
C GLU A 268 -1.49 21.54 18.92
N LEU A 269 -1.86 22.27 17.86
CA LEU A 269 -1.06 23.31 17.23
C LEU A 269 -1.50 24.71 17.66
N ASP A 270 -0.64 25.69 17.38
CA ASP A 270 -0.88 27.07 17.77
C ASP A 270 -1.82 27.77 16.77
N PRO A 271 -2.99 28.29 17.19
CA PRO A 271 -3.89 29.04 16.31
C PRO A 271 -3.29 30.36 15.79
N SER A 272 -2.30 30.97 16.46
CA SER A 272 -1.70 32.23 15.97
C SER A 272 -0.55 32.00 14.99
N LEU A 273 -0.15 30.75 14.73
CA LEU A 273 1.06 30.43 13.96
C LEU A 273 1.10 31.11 12.59
N PHE A 274 -0.02 31.09 11.86
CA PHE A 274 -0.10 31.67 10.53
C PHE A 274 -0.13 33.20 10.53
N GLU A 275 -0.58 33.83 11.63
CA GLU A 275 -0.54 35.29 11.76
C GLU A 275 0.91 35.77 11.72
N ASP A 276 1.73 35.24 12.63
CA ASP A 276 3.14 35.60 12.74
C ASP A 276 3.92 35.20 11.49
N PHE A 277 3.55 34.08 10.87
CA PHE A 277 4.18 33.60 9.65
C PHE A 277 3.96 34.56 8.47
N PHE A 278 2.70 34.94 8.19
CA PHE A 278 2.41 35.83 7.08
C PHE A 278 2.97 37.24 7.30
N GLU A 279 3.00 37.76 8.53
CA GLU A 279 3.69 39.01 8.85
C GLU A 279 5.19 38.94 8.51
N LYS A 280 5.87 37.85 8.88
CA LYS A 280 7.28 37.63 8.51
C LYS A 280 7.48 37.49 7.00
N LEU A 281 6.59 36.81 6.29
CA LEU A 281 6.70 36.69 4.83
C LEU A 281 6.54 38.03 4.12
N LEU A 282 5.68 38.92 4.62
CA LEU A 282 5.50 40.26 4.06
C LEU A 282 6.78 41.10 4.12
N GLU A 283 7.67 40.85 5.09
CA GLU A 283 8.98 41.52 5.16
C GLU A 283 9.89 41.21 3.96
N PHE A 284 9.68 40.08 3.25
CA PHE A 284 10.45 39.73 2.04
C PHE A 284 10.01 40.50 0.79
N THR A 285 8.86 41.18 0.83
CA THR A 285 8.33 41.94 -0.32
C THR A 285 8.93 43.35 -0.46
N GLY A 286 9.88 43.68 0.41
CA GLY A 286 10.62 44.92 0.44
C GLY A 286 12.06 44.75 0.94
N PRO A 287 12.84 45.84 0.97
CA PRO A 287 14.27 45.81 1.28
C PRO A 287 14.55 45.55 2.77
N LYS A 288 15.72 44.99 3.06
CA LYS A 288 16.28 45.04 4.42
C LYS A 288 16.89 46.41 4.70
N LYS A 289 17.14 46.67 5.98
CA LYS A 289 17.71 47.95 6.45
C LYS A 289 19.05 48.23 5.74
N ASN A 290 19.20 49.44 5.19
CA ASN A 290 20.40 49.94 4.51
C ASN A 290 20.80 49.23 3.20
N GLU A 291 19.87 48.55 2.51
CA GLU A 291 20.14 47.98 1.19
C GLU A 291 19.71 48.92 0.06
N THR A 292 20.51 48.97 -1.02
CA THR A 292 20.07 49.57 -2.29
C THR A 292 19.26 48.53 -3.04
N TYR A 293 18.08 48.91 -3.54
CA TYR A 293 17.15 47.98 -4.16
C TYR A 293 16.45 48.63 -5.35
N THR A 294 15.95 47.79 -6.25
CA THR A 294 14.94 48.15 -7.23
C THR A 294 13.58 47.59 -6.80
N SER A 295 12.49 48.19 -7.28
CA SER A 295 11.15 47.66 -6.97
C SER A 295 10.95 46.24 -7.48
N LEU A 296 11.73 45.83 -8.47
CA LEU A 296 11.62 44.54 -9.15
C LEU A 296 12.21 43.42 -8.30
N ASP A 297 13.25 43.68 -7.50
CA ASP A 297 14.07 42.69 -6.75
C ASP A 297 13.28 41.73 -5.83
N PHE A 298 11.99 42.03 -5.57
CA PHE A 298 11.11 41.27 -4.69
C PHE A 298 9.97 40.57 -5.43
N ASP A 299 9.92 40.63 -6.76
CA ASP A 299 8.81 40.12 -7.57
C ASP A 299 8.63 38.60 -7.44
N ASN A 300 9.72 37.85 -7.26
CA ASN A 300 9.67 36.42 -6.97
C ASN A 300 8.96 36.13 -5.62
N TYR A 301 9.27 36.90 -4.57
CA TYR A 301 8.62 36.76 -3.27
C TYR A 301 7.17 37.23 -3.29
N ARG A 302 6.84 38.28 -4.05
CA ARG A 302 5.47 38.74 -4.25
C ARG A 302 4.62 37.68 -4.95
N PHE A 303 5.17 37.02 -5.98
CA PHE A 303 4.54 35.89 -6.64
C PHE A 303 4.29 34.76 -5.66
N LEU A 304 5.35 34.30 -4.98
CA LEU A 304 5.27 33.19 -4.04
C LEU A 304 4.27 33.49 -2.92
N LEU A 305 4.32 34.67 -2.30
CA LEU A 305 3.44 35.03 -1.19
C LEU A 305 1.95 34.99 -1.59
N TRP A 306 1.62 35.48 -2.78
CA TRP A 306 0.26 35.38 -3.30
C TRP A 306 -0.16 33.93 -3.50
N GLU A 307 0.71 33.14 -4.12
CA GLU A 307 0.47 31.71 -4.35
C GLU A 307 0.29 30.93 -3.03
N LEU A 308 1.16 31.13 -2.04
CA LEU A 308 1.05 30.52 -0.71
C LEU A 308 -0.25 30.91 -0.02
N PHE A 309 -0.67 32.18 -0.11
CA PHE A 309 -1.92 32.63 0.49
C PHE A 309 -3.13 31.98 -0.18
N LEU A 310 -3.13 31.82 -1.51
CA LEU A 310 -4.19 31.12 -2.24
C LEU A 310 -4.28 29.63 -1.84
N TYR A 311 -3.15 28.93 -1.75
CA TYR A 311 -3.14 27.55 -1.27
C TYR A 311 -3.62 27.44 0.17
N PHE A 312 -3.17 28.33 1.05
CA PHE A 312 -3.62 28.42 2.43
C PHE A 312 -5.15 28.54 2.54
N VAL A 313 -5.74 29.52 1.83
CA VAL A 313 -7.20 29.73 1.79
C VAL A 313 -7.90 28.48 1.25
N THR A 314 -7.38 27.90 0.18
CA THR A 314 -7.97 26.71 -0.46
C THR A 314 -8.01 25.51 0.48
N ILE A 315 -6.89 25.20 1.14
CA ILE A 315 -6.78 24.07 2.06
C ILE A 315 -7.68 24.29 3.28
N PHE A 316 -7.68 25.50 3.85
CA PHE A 316 -8.56 25.83 4.99
C PHE A 316 -10.04 25.69 4.63
N LEU A 317 -10.45 26.08 3.42
CA LEU A 317 -11.82 25.88 2.94
C LEU A 317 -12.15 24.39 2.78
N GLN A 318 -11.25 23.59 2.20
CA GLN A 318 -11.42 22.15 2.04
C GLN A 318 -11.59 21.43 3.38
N HIS A 319 -10.82 21.84 4.39
CA HIS A 319 -10.90 21.32 5.76
C HIS A 319 -11.99 21.97 6.61
N LYS A 320 -12.76 22.92 6.06
CA LYS A 320 -13.86 23.64 6.75
C LYS A 320 -13.40 24.43 7.98
N GLU A 321 -12.16 24.94 7.97
CA GLU A 321 -11.58 25.76 9.03
C GLU A 321 -12.02 27.23 8.95
N PHE A 322 -13.33 27.47 8.87
CA PHE A 322 -13.89 28.79 8.59
C PHE A 322 -13.57 29.85 9.65
N SER A 323 -13.59 29.47 10.93
CA SER A 323 -13.37 30.42 12.03
C SER A 323 -11.94 30.97 12.03
N LEU A 324 -10.95 30.11 11.85
CA LEU A 324 -9.54 30.53 11.83
C LEU A 324 -9.23 31.26 10.53
N LEU A 325 -9.76 30.80 9.39
CA LEU A 325 -9.64 31.50 8.12
C LEU A 325 -10.23 32.92 8.18
N ALA A 326 -11.42 33.08 8.76
CA ALA A 326 -12.05 34.38 8.94
C ALA A 326 -11.21 35.31 9.83
N LYS A 327 -10.58 34.77 10.89
CA LYS A 327 -9.67 35.52 11.74
C LYS A 327 -8.48 36.06 10.94
N ILE A 328 -7.86 35.21 10.11
CA ILE A 328 -6.70 35.57 9.27
C ILE A 328 -7.09 36.59 8.19
N ILE A 329 -8.19 36.39 7.48
CA ILE A 329 -8.62 37.29 6.40
C ILE A 329 -8.98 38.69 6.93
N ASN A 330 -9.56 38.76 8.13
CA ASN A 330 -9.95 40.04 8.75
C ASN A 330 -8.83 40.69 9.57
N LYS A 331 -7.67 40.04 9.71
CA LYS A 331 -6.51 40.59 10.39
C LYS A 331 -5.94 41.77 9.62
N ASP A 332 -5.49 42.77 10.37
CA ASP A 332 -4.60 43.81 9.87
C ASP A 332 -3.16 43.35 10.14
N PHE A 333 -2.45 42.94 9.10
CA PHE A 333 -1.09 42.43 9.19
C PHE A 333 -0.12 43.59 9.34
N ILE A 334 0.83 43.47 10.25
CA ILE A 334 1.83 44.51 10.51
C ILE A 334 3.20 43.94 10.16
N PHE A 335 3.97 44.65 9.32
CA PHE A 335 5.27 44.18 8.87
C PHE A 335 6.25 45.33 8.62
N LYS A 336 7.54 45.00 8.59
CA LYS A 336 8.62 45.98 8.40
C LYS A 336 9.26 45.84 7.02
N GLN A 337 9.52 46.98 6.37
CA GLN A 337 10.32 47.08 5.16
C GLN A 337 11.35 48.19 5.34
N GLY A 338 12.62 47.81 5.48
CA GLY A 338 13.70 48.72 5.86
C GLY A 338 13.42 49.44 7.19
N HIS A 339 13.17 50.75 7.12
CA HIS A 339 12.84 51.58 8.28
C HIS A 339 11.33 51.85 8.44
N LYS A 340 10.52 51.45 7.46
CA LYS A 340 9.08 51.70 7.44
C LYS A 340 8.35 50.53 8.10
N VAL A 341 7.38 50.86 8.96
CA VAL A 341 6.35 49.90 9.39
C VAL A 341 5.14 50.13 8.50
N ASP A 342 4.64 49.07 7.88
CA ASP A 342 3.45 49.11 7.04
C ASP A 342 2.37 48.19 7.61
N ASN A 343 1.12 48.39 7.17
CA ASN A 343 0.02 47.51 7.51
C ASN A 343 -0.96 47.30 6.36
N GLY A 344 -1.76 46.25 6.48
CA GLY A 344 -2.93 46.08 5.65
C GLY A 344 -3.62 44.73 5.84
N ARG A 345 -4.79 44.60 5.21
CA ARG A 345 -5.59 43.37 5.22
C ARG A 345 -5.16 42.44 4.09
N TYR A 346 -5.81 41.28 3.95
CA TYR A 346 -5.48 40.25 2.96
C TYR A 346 -5.20 40.72 1.52
N ALA A 347 -5.77 41.85 1.07
CA ALA A 347 -5.49 42.43 -0.24
C ALA A 347 -3.99 42.78 -0.45
N ILE A 348 -3.21 42.98 0.62
CA ILE A 348 -1.76 43.22 0.54
C ILE A 348 -0.99 42.04 -0.06
N PHE A 349 -1.55 40.83 -0.07
CA PHE A 349 -0.93 39.68 -0.72
C PHE A 349 -1.11 39.72 -2.24
N CYS A 350 -2.06 40.50 -2.76
CA CYS A 350 -2.36 40.61 -4.19
C CYS A 350 -1.48 41.67 -4.86
N TYR A 351 -0.26 41.29 -5.24
CA TYR A 351 0.69 42.17 -5.92
C TYR A 351 0.54 42.12 -7.45
N SER A 352 0.63 43.28 -8.09
CA SER A 352 0.92 43.34 -9.53
C SER A 352 2.40 43.07 -9.76
N ILE A 353 2.73 42.02 -10.50
CA ILE A 353 4.10 41.60 -10.77
C ILE A 353 4.57 42.27 -12.06
N LYS A 354 5.27 43.39 -11.92
CA LYS A 354 5.68 44.24 -13.05
C LYS A 354 6.58 43.49 -14.02
N SER A 355 7.55 42.72 -13.52
CA SER A 355 8.47 41.94 -14.36
C SER A 355 7.77 40.93 -15.28
N ILE A 356 6.60 40.41 -14.90
CA ILE A 356 5.83 39.45 -15.70
C ILE A 356 4.78 40.16 -16.56
N ASN A 357 4.18 41.24 -16.06
CA ASN A 357 3.10 41.95 -16.73
C ASN A 357 3.60 42.88 -17.85
N ASP A 358 4.74 43.56 -17.67
CA ASP A 358 5.25 44.53 -18.64
C ASP A 358 5.75 43.82 -19.92
N ASN A 359 6.39 42.65 -19.80
CA ASN A 359 6.88 41.85 -20.94
C ASN A 359 5.76 41.10 -21.71
N ARG A 360 4.54 40.98 -21.15
CA ARG A 360 3.38 40.44 -21.87
C ARG A 360 2.82 41.44 -22.89
N GLY A 361 3.00 42.74 -22.67
CA GLY A 361 2.56 43.80 -23.59
C GLY A 361 3.43 43.91 -24.85
N GLU A 362 4.74 43.68 -24.73
CA GLU A 362 5.68 43.81 -25.85
C GLU A 362 5.65 42.59 -26.79
N LYS A 363 5.44 41.37 -26.27
CA LYS A 363 5.35 40.13 -27.09
C LYS A 363 4.04 39.95 -27.88
N LEU A 364 3.09 40.87 -27.75
CA LEU A 364 1.83 40.85 -28.53
C LEU A 364 1.87 41.79 -29.75
N ILE A 365 2.99 42.48 -29.99
CA ILE A 365 3.17 43.45 -31.08
C ILE A 365 4.23 43.00 -32.12
N GLU A 366 4.86 41.84 -31.92
CA GLU A 366 5.58 41.09 -32.99
C GLU A 366 4.75 39.89 -33.45
#